data_AF-A0AA86YUZ7-F1
#
_entry.id   AF-A0AA86YUZ7-F1
#
_cell.length_a   1.000
_cell.length_b   1.000
_cell.length_c   1.000
_cell.angle_alpha   90.00
_cell.angle_beta   90.00
_cell.angle_gamma   90.00
#
_symmetry.space_group_name_H-M   'P 1'
#
loop_
_entity.id
_entity.type
_entity.pdbx_description
1 polymer ?
#
loop_
_entity_poly.entity_id
_entity_poly.type
_entity_poly.pdbx_seq_one_letter_code
_entity_poly.pdbx_strand_id
1 'polypeptide(L)'
;MLYFSDHGLSFIDNQQDLIHGDKHRQNFETPLFITSSDSNTREIISAQRSGLNLFHLLAEWLGIHEKNIQSSCKIISNNECKDQNIAIDFDQKIIYFNELLNDSIK
;
A
#
# COMPACT_ATOMS: atom_id res chain seq x y z
N MET A 1 -13.86 -9.55 4.85
CA MET A 1 -12.44 -9.82 5.16
C MET A 1 -11.58 -8.84 4.39
N LEU A 2 -10.63 -8.22 5.07
CA LEU A 2 -9.57 -7.42 4.46
C LEU A 2 -8.25 -8.16 4.67
N TYR A 3 -7.43 -8.25 3.64
CA TYR A 3 -6.09 -8.81 3.70
C TYR A 3 -5.08 -7.83 3.12
N PHE A 4 -3.93 -7.69 3.79
CA PHE A 4 -2.75 -7.02 3.27
C PHE A 4 -1.48 -7.68 3.81
N SER A 5 -0.36 -7.49 3.11
CA SER A 5 0.98 -7.81 3.65
C SER A 5 1.58 -6.57 4.32
N ASP A 6 2.32 -6.76 5.41
CA ASP A 6 3.04 -5.71 6.11
C ASP A 6 4.18 -5.14 5.28
N HIS A 7 4.87 -6.00 4.52
CA HIS A 7 5.92 -5.60 3.60
C HIS A 7 5.96 -6.49 2.34
N GLY A 8 6.69 -6.01 1.32
CA GLY A 8 7.01 -6.75 0.12
C GLY A 8 8.41 -7.39 0.21
N LEU A 9 8.91 -7.91 -0.91
CA LEU A 9 10.21 -8.56 -1.02
C LEU A 9 10.87 -8.17 -2.34
N SER A 10 12.19 -8.10 -2.37
CA SER A 10 12.98 -7.85 -3.57
C SER A 10 14.02 -8.94 -3.78
N PHE A 11 14.37 -9.19 -5.04
CA PHE A 11 15.43 -10.13 -5.38
C PHE A 11 16.83 -9.62 -5.04
N ILE A 12 17.69 -10.52 -4.56
CA ILE A 12 19.14 -10.33 -4.42
C ILE A 12 19.91 -11.49 -5.06
N ASP A 13 21.24 -11.43 -5.03
CA ASP A 13 22.13 -12.54 -5.42
C ASP A 13 21.79 -13.18 -6.77
N ASN A 14 21.66 -12.33 -7.80
CA ASN A 14 21.24 -12.73 -9.15
C ASN A 14 19.89 -13.49 -9.17
N GLN A 15 18.91 -13.03 -8.39
CA GLN A 15 17.54 -13.55 -8.32
C GLN A 15 17.40 -14.93 -7.68
N GLN A 16 18.35 -15.33 -6.83
CA GLN A 16 18.25 -16.59 -6.09
C GLN A 16 17.43 -16.46 -4.81
N ASP A 17 17.51 -15.29 -4.15
CA ASP A 17 16.87 -15.06 -2.86
C ASP A 17 15.92 -13.86 -2.92
N LEU A 18 14.85 -13.95 -2.14
CA LEU A 18 13.89 -12.87 -1.88
C LEU A 18 14.06 -12.40 -0.44
N ILE A 19 14.33 -11.10 -0.28
CA ILE A 19 14.54 -10.51 1.04
C ILE A 19 13.63 -9.32 1.28
N HIS A 20 13.34 -9.08 2.55
CA HIS A 20 12.85 -7.80 3.02
C HIS A 20 13.96 -6.75 2.92
N GLY A 21 13.59 -5.50 2.63
CA GLY A 21 14.53 -4.41 2.37
C GLY A 21 13.82 -3.06 2.30
N ASP A 22 14.55 -2.01 1.95
CA ASP A 22 14.03 -0.64 1.85
C ASP A 22 14.57 0.12 0.62
N LYS A 23 15.22 -0.60 -0.31
CA LYS A 23 15.94 -0.01 -1.46
C LYS A 23 15.20 -0.13 -2.78
N HIS A 24 14.28 -1.08 -2.90
CA HIS A 24 13.54 -1.33 -4.14
C HIS A 24 12.04 -1.13 -3.96
N ARG A 25 11.37 -0.78 -5.05
CA ARG A 25 9.90 -0.62 -5.07
C ARG A 25 9.17 -1.85 -4.54
N GLN A 26 9.64 -3.04 -4.93
CA GLN A 26 9.03 -4.31 -4.56
C GLN A 26 9.10 -4.62 -3.06
N ASN A 27 9.97 -3.94 -2.30
CA ASN A 27 9.94 -4.03 -0.85
C ASN A 27 8.71 -3.34 -0.22
N PHE A 28 8.12 -2.37 -0.91
CA PHE A 28 6.97 -1.59 -0.46
C PHE A 28 5.66 -1.93 -1.21
N GLU A 29 5.75 -2.56 -2.38
CA GLU A 29 4.57 -3.02 -3.14
C GLU A 29 4.00 -4.29 -2.49
N THR A 30 2.85 -4.15 -1.82
CA THR A 30 2.18 -5.25 -1.14
C THR A 30 0.79 -5.53 -1.71
N PRO A 31 0.32 -6.79 -1.63
CA PRO A 31 -1.06 -7.11 -1.96
C PRO A 31 -2.01 -6.46 -0.95
N LEU A 32 -3.14 -5.96 -1.44
CA LEU A 32 -4.29 -5.53 -0.64
C LEU A 32 -5.56 -5.97 -1.37
N PHE A 33 -6.44 -6.68 -0.67
CA PHE A 33 -7.78 -6.98 -1.19
C PHE A 33 -8.82 -7.05 -0.09
N ILE A 34 -10.05 -6.72 -0.47
CA ILE A 34 -11.23 -6.77 0.39
C ILE A 34 -12.22 -7.72 -0.27
N THR A 35 -12.75 -8.66 0.52
CA THR A 35 -13.78 -9.60 0.08
C THR A 35 -14.93 -9.63 1.08
N SER A 36 -16.13 -9.92 0.60
CA SER A 36 -17.35 -10.06 1.41
C SER A 36 -18.15 -11.25 0.92
N SER A 37 -18.83 -11.95 1.83
CA SER A 37 -19.61 -13.16 1.51
C SER A 37 -20.81 -12.90 0.59
N ASP A 38 -21.28 -11.66 0.57
CA ASP A 38 -22.43 -11.18 -0.22
C ASP A 38 -22.02 -10.37 -1.45
N SER A 39 -20.72 -10.28 -1.75
CA SER A 39 -20.25 -9.53 -2.92
C SER A 39 -20.60 -10.26 -4.22
N ASN A 40 -21.22 -9.55 -5.16
CA ASN A 40 -21.56 -10.04 -6.49
C ASN A 40 -20.73 -9.37 -7.60
N THR A 41 -19.85 -8.45 -7.24
CA THR A 41 -19.07 -7.63 -8.18
C THR A 41 -17.61 -7.58 -7.78
N ARG A 42 -16.73 -7.49 -8.79
CA ARG A 42 -15.30 -7.26 -8.60
C ARG A 42 -14.93 -5.87 -9.08
N GLU A 43 -14.32 -5.08 -8.20
CA GLU A 43 -13.74 -3.78 -8.53
C GLU A 43 -12.21 -3.86 -8.48
N ILE A 44 -11.53 -3.17 -9.39
CA ILE A 44 -10.09 -2.94 -9.32
C ILE A 44 -9.87 -1.45 -9.07
N ILE A 45 -9.16 -1.14 -7.99
CA ILE A 45 -8.69 0.21 -7.69
C ILE A 45 -7.22 0.27 -8.08
N SER A 46 -6.89 1.06 -9.10
CA SER A 46 -5.53 1.23 -9.60
C SER A 46 -4.85 2.47 -9.01
N ALA A 47 -5.60 3.32 -8.30
CA ALA A 47 -5.04 4.49 -7.63
C ALA A 47 -4.05 4.06 -6.53
N GLN A 48 -2.88 4.70 -6.47
CA GLN A 48 -1.82 4.39 -5.52
C GLN A 48 -2.32 4.58 -4.08
N ARG A 49 -2.01 3.63 -3.20
CA ARG A 49 -2.34 3.68 -1.77
C ARG A 49 -1.10 3.42 -0.92
N SER A 50 -0.94 4.23 0.12
CA SER A 50 0.11 4.07 1.11
C SER A 50 -0.44 3.41 2.38
N GLY A 51 0.30 2.46 2.93
CA GLY A 51 -0.01 1.82 4.22
C GLY A 51 -0.07 2.81 5.40
N LEU A 52 0.54 4.00 5.26
CA LEU A 52 0.41 5.09 6.25
C LEU A 52 -1.04 5.57 6.42
N ASN A 53 -1.92 5.28 5.44
CA ASN A 53 -3.35 5.60 5.48
C ASN A 53 -4.23 4.39 5.88
N LEU A 54 -3.67 3.33 6.46
CA LEU A 54 -4.41 2.13 6.83
C LEU A 54 -5.61 2.42 7.75
N PHE A 55 -5.46 3.31 8.73
CA PHE A 55 -6.56 3.65 9.63
C PHE A 55 -7.68 4.42 8.92
N HIS A 56 -7.37 5.24 7.92
CA HIS A 56 -8.37 5.89 7.07
C HIS A 56 -9.14 4.84 6.27
N LEU A 57 -8.43 3.87 5.69
CA LEU A 57 -9.04 2.75 4.96
C LEU A 57 -9.98 1.95 5.86
N LEU A 58 -9.52 1.58 7.07
CA LEU A 58 -10.33 0.81 8.03
C LEU A 58 -11.57 1.58 8.48
N ALA A 59 -11.45 2.88 8.76
CA ALA A 59 -12.58 3.71 9.13
C ALA A 59 -13.61 3.80 7.99
N GLU A 60 -13.16 4.03 6.75
CA GLU A 60 -14.03 4.06 5.58
C GLU A 60 -14.71 2.70 5.34
N TRP A 61 -13.95 1.61 5.43
CA TRP A 61 -14.48 0.25 5.23
C TRP A 61 -15.55 -0.12 6.25
N LEU A 62 -15.38 0.29 7.51
CA LEU A 62 -16.30 -0.01 8.61
C LEU A 62 -17.43 1.03 8.74
N GLY A 63 -17.44 2.09 7.94
CA GLY A 63 -18.41 3.18 8.06
C GLY A 63 -18.26 4.01 9.34
N ILE A 64 -17.05 4.06 9.91
CA ILE A 64 -16.75 4.83 11.11
C ILE A 64 -16.49 6.29 10.73
N HIS A 65 -17.20 7.19 11.41
CA HIS A 65 -17.01 8.63 11.29
C HIS A 65 -16.58 9.20 12.64
N GLU A 66 -15.43 9.86 12.67
CA GLU A 66 -14.94 10.54 13.86
C GLU A 66 -14.21 11.84 13.46
N LYS A 67 -14.43 12.90 14.24
CA LYS A 67 -13.90 14.26 13.97
C LYS A 67 -12.38 14.31 13.82
N ASN A 68 -11.65 13.41 14.47
CA ASN A 68 -10.19 13.34 14.45
C ASN A 68 -9.63 12.52 13.28
N ILE A 69 -10.49 11.82 12.55
CA ILE A 69 -10.13 11.05 11.35
C ILE A 69 -10.51 11.92 10.14
N GLN A 70 -9.54 12.65 9.58
CA GLN A 70 -9.81 13.54 8.46
C GLN A 70 -10.18 12.74 7.20
N SER A 71 -11.46 12.75 6.84
CA SER A 71 -11.99 12.09 5.63
C SER A 71 -11.84 12.96 4.38
N SER A 72 -10.66 13.55 4.16
CA SER A 72 -10.43 14.43 2.99
C SER A 72 -10.25 13.67 1.68
N CYS A 73 -10.06 12.34 1.74
CA CYS A 73 -10.01 11.49 0.55
C CYS A 73 -10.80 10.20 0.77
N LYS A 74 -11.36 9.68 -0.33
CA LYS A 74 -12.02 8.38 -0.39
C LYS A 74 -11.00 7.32 -0.80
N ILE A 75 -10.48 6.57 0.16
CA ILE A 75 -9.42 5.57 -0.01
C ILE A 75 -9.90 4.38 -0.83
N ILE A 76 -11.13 3.89 -0.60
CA ILE A 76 -11.72 2.75 -1.33
C ILE A 76 -12.45 3.28 -2.57
N SER A 77 -11.66 3.86 -3.48
CA SER A 77 -12.09 4.36 -4.79
C SER A 77 -10.88 4.61 -5.69
N ASN A 78 -11.10 4.97 -6.95
CA ASN A 78 -10.03 5.45 -7.85
C ASN A 78 -9.72 6.96 -7.71
N ASN A 79 -10.17 7.63 -6.64
CA ASN A 79 -9.81 9.02 -6.41
C ASN A 79 -8.30 9.18 -6.14
N GLU A 80 -7.73 10.25 -6.64
CA GLU A 80 -6.37 10.66 -6.30
C GLU A 80 -6.35 11.23 -4.88
N CYS A 81 -5.58 10.60 -4.00
CA CYS A 81 -5.36 11.07 -2.64
C CYS A 81 -3.97 11.68 -2.54
N LYS A 82 -3.82 12.70 -1.68
CA LYS A 82 -2.51 13.27 -1.36
C LYS A 82 -1.66 12.28 -0.56
N ASP A 83 -0.35 12.48 -0.59
CA ASP A 83 0.62 11.78 0.27
C ASP A 83 0.61 10.24 0.14
N GLN A 84 0.23 9.72 -1.04
CA GLN A 84 0.24 8.27 -1.32
C GLN A 84 1.59 7.75 -1.86
N ASN A 85 2.52 8.66 -2.20
CA ASN A 85 3.82 8.34 -2.77
C ASN A 85 4.96 8.30 -1.73
N ILE A 86 4.63 8.26 -0.44
CA ILE A 86 5.61 8.30 0.64
C ILE A 86 5.82 6.88 1.20
N ALA A 87 7.09 6.53 1.41
CA ALA A 87 7.54 5.37 2.17
C ALA A 87 8.55 5.81 3.25
N ILE A 88 8.85 4.92 4.20
CA ILE A 88 9.81 5.15 5.28
C ILE A 88 10.90 4.07 5.17
N ASP A 89 12.15 4.48 5.07
CA ASP A 89 13.29 3.57 4.99
C ASP A 89 13.70 3.02 6.38
N PHE A 90 14.68 2.12 6.44
CA PHE A 90 15.13 1.54 7.72
C PHE A 90 15.86 2.53 8.62
N ASP A 91 16.34 3.66 8.08
CA ASP A 91 16.90 4.79 8.83
C ASP A 91 15.80 5.75 9.34
N GLN A 92 14.51 5.42 9.15
CA GLN A 92 13.35 6.25 9.49
C GLN A 92 13.25 7.55 8.69
N LYS A 93 13.84 7.60 7.50
CA LYS A 93 13.74 8.75 6.59
C LYS A 93 12.55 8.58 5.67
N ILE A 94 11.88 9.69 5.40
CA ILE A 94 10.87 9.78 4.35
C ILE A 94 11.57 9.68 3.00
N ILE A 95 11.10 8.74 2.18
CA ILE A 95 11.53 8.54 0.81
C ILE A 95 10.31 8.56 -0.12
N TYR A 96 10.53 8.90 -1.39
CA TYR A 96 9.49 8.89 -2.40
C TYR A 96 9.48 7.55 -3.12
N PHE A 97 8.37 6.82 -3.01
CA PHE A 97 8.22 5.49 -3.58
C PHE A 97 8.49 5.45 -5.08
N ASN A 98 7.96 6.42 -5.84
CA ASN A 98 8.16 6.52 -7.28
C ASN A 98 9.61 6.83 -7.70
N GLU A 99 10.48 7.27 -6.77
CA GLU A 99 11.91 7.51 -7.02
C GLU A 99 12.77 6.27 -6.77
N LEU A 100 12.21 5.22 -6.15
CA LEU A 100 12.92 3.97 -5.94
C LEU A 100 13.10 3.20 -7.26
N LEU A 101 14.24 2.52 -7.36
CA LEU A 101 14.50 1.60 -8.46
C LEU A 101 13.64 0.34 -8.31
N ASN A 102 13.22 -0.23 -9.43
CA ASN A 102 12.75 -1.61 -9.43
C ASN A 102 13.94 -2.54 -9.17
N ASP A 103 13.69 -3.65 -8.49
CA ASP A 103 14.64 -4.74 -8.44
C ASP A 103 14.90 -5.30 -9.85
N SER A 104 16.06 -5.94 -10.00
CA SER A 104 16.59 -6.33 -11.31
C SER A 104 15.99 -7.68 -11.73
N ILE A 105 14.67 -7.74 -11.98
CA ILE A 105 14.04 -8.90 -12.59
C ILE A 105 14.44 -8.92 -14.07
N LYS A 106 15.02 -10.04 -14.53
CA LYS A 106 15.35 -10.28 -15.94
C LYS A 106 14.24 -11.08 -16.60
#